data_AF-A0A964ZGL1-F1
#
_entry.id   AF-A0A964ZGL1-F1
#
_cell.length_a   1.000
_cell.length_b   1.000
_cell.length_c   1.000
_cell.angle_alpha   90.00
_cell.angle_beta   90.00
_cell.angle_gamma   90.00
#
_symmetry.space_group_name_H-M   'P 1'
#
loop_
_entity.id
_entity.type
_entity.pdbx_description
1 polymer ?
#
loop_
_entity_poly.entity_id
_entity_poly.type
_entity_poly.pdbx_seq_one_letter_code
_entity_poly.pdbx_strand_id
1 'polypeptide(L)'
;MTPEIQAKLYEAFYKSAIDETAVANWLKDHVYLNHRAWVGADPAAVHRIADGARVTAYGYLDKAETEKSSSGDVIALTDALRFVGPNRATYDLRAGLFITLPRGSYIAHTGYGGTWTELMLPYLARKDATNFPATEPGKARGVLPPPLVREGERVQADWMVRFLLNPSEVRPANYMLLQMPRFNLSPDEARALVNYFVAVAKTDNPPAGLPYPDGGIDRRDAEYWKAAQERYTFRAKTKLAEAEKSLADPRNKAKEADLKKLVDGLKNRLNPPATAQGAARDPYSRSAFQLLTNKNLCISCHNVGSVTGQDPPKGPNLALAGERLRPEWTEQWIANPRRLFTYSPLMPQNFPNAISPLEWQYQDLFAGSPLEQTRAVRDLIMDTARLNDLAPTYSTPPPMPAGDEK
;
A
#
# COMPACT_ATOMS: atom_id res chain seq x y z
N MET A 1 -20.32 -21.64 22.38
CA MET A 1 -19.58 -22.25 21.26
C MET A 1 -18.10 -21.95 21.49
N THR A 2 -17.20 -22.93 21.44
CA THR A 2 -15.79 -22.72 21.81
C THR A 2 -15.01 -22.01 20.71
N PRO A 3 -13.91 -21.29 21.02
CA PRO A 3 -13.04 -20.65 20.03
C PRO A 3 -12.57 -21.57 18.90
N GLU A 4 -12.36 -22.86 19.19
CA GLU A 4 -11.95 -23.88 18.20
C GLU A 4 -13.07 -24.27 17.22
N ILE A 5 -14.33 -24.28 17.67
CA ILE A 5 -15.49 -24.53 16.78
C ILE A 5 -15.76 -23.27 15.93
N GLN A 6 -15.51 -22.09 16.48
CA GLN A 6 -15.54 -20.81 15.77
C GLN A 6 -14.49 -20.74 14.65
N ALA A 7 -13.26 -21.17 14.93
CA ALA A 7 -12.17 -21.24 13.96
C ALA A 7 -12.47 -22.22 12.82
N LYS A 8 -13.11 -23.38 13.11
CA LYS A 8 -13.48 -24.38 12.10
C LYS A 8 -14.62 -23.94 11.17
N LEU A 9 -15.62 -23.23 11.70
CA LEU A 9 -16.72 -22.67 10.88
C LEU A 9 -16.27 -21.45 10.07
N TYR A 10 -15.40 -20.61 10.65
CA TYR A 10 -14.69 -19.56 9.93
C TYR A 10 -13.84 -20.15 8.81
N GLU A 11 -12.99 -21.15 9.08
CA GLU A 11 -12.23 -21.88 8.05
C GLU A 11 -13.13 -22.47 6.96
N ALA A 12 -14.29 -23.06 7.27
CA ALA A 12 -15.13 -23.71 6.27
C ALA A 12 -15.76 -22.72 5.27
N PHE A 13 -16.25 -21.57 5.74
CA PHE A 13 -16.78 -20.51 4.85
C PHE A 13 -15.64 -19.72 4.18
N TYR A 14 -14.57 -19.43 4.92
CA TYR A 14 -13.41 -18.68 4.43
C TYR A 14 -12.59 -19.48 3.41
N LYS A 15 -12.43 -20.80 3.56
CA LYS A 15 -11.78 -21.68 2.57
C LYS A 15 -12.65 -21.98 1.35
N SER A 16 -13.98 -21.91 1.45
CA SER A 16 -14.87 -22.16 0.30
C SER A 16 -15.14 -20.90 -0.52
N ALA A 17 -15.06 -19.72 0.09
CA ALA A 17 -15.35 -18.46 -0.57
C ALA A 17 -14.11 -17.70 -1.08
N ILE A 18 -12.88 -18.08 -0.69
CA ILE A 18 -11.66 -17.26 -0.89
C ILE A 18 -10.50 -18.13 -1.39
N ASP A 19 -9.71 -17.59 -2.32
CA ASP A 19 -8.44 -18.17 -2.78
C ASP A 19 -7.39 -18.22 -1.65
N GLU A 20 -6.84 -19.39 -1.34
CA GLU A 20 -5.77 -19.59 -0.33
C GLU A 20 -4.57 -18.66 -0.54
N THR A 21 -4.25 -18.35 -1.80
CA THR A 21 -3.19 -17.39 -2.18
C THR A 21 -3.54 -15.97 -1.73
N ALA A 22 -4.81 -15.58 -1.83
CA ALA A 22 -5.29 -14.28 -1.38
C ALA A 22 -5.20 -14.14 0.15
N VAL A 23 -5.46 -15.23 0.89
CA VAL A 23 -5.32 -15.28 2.36
C VAL A 23 -3.86 -15.12 2.79
N ALA A 24 -2.93 -15.85 2.15
CA ALA A 24 -1.52 -15.74 2.45
C ALA A 24 -0.97 -14.33 2.17
N ASN A 25 -1.46 -13.67 1.13
CA ASN A 25 -1.13 -12.27 0.83
C ASN A 25 -1.74 -11.30 1.85
N TRP A 26 -2.90 -11.60 2.42
CA TRP A 26 -3.51 -10.77 3.46
C TRP A 26 -2.72 -10.77 4.78
N LEU A 27 -2.12 -11.90 5.18
CA LEU A 27 -1.27 -11.94 6.39
C LEU A 27 -0.07 -10.98 6.32
N LYS A 28 0.30 -10.57 5.10
CA LYS A 28 1.32 -9.56 4.82
C LYS A 28 0.77 -8.13 4.81
N ASP A 29 -0.52 -7.91 5.05
CA ASP A 29 -1.14 -6.58 5.14
C ASP A 29 -1.06 -6.03 6.57
N HIS A 30 -1.16 -4.70 6.68
CA HIS A 30 -1.20 -3.95 7.92
C HIS A 30 -2.65 -3.71 8.36
N VAL A 31 -2.91 -3.80 9.66
CA VAL A 31 -4.27 -3.71 10.22
C VAL A 31 -4.76 -2.26 10.28
N TYR A 32 -5.88 -1.95 9.64
CA TYR A 32 -6.56 -0.63 9.69
C TYR A 32 -8.03 -0.77 10.12
N LEU A 33 -8.30 -0.99 11.40
CA LEU A 33 -9.67 -1.29 11.89
C LEU A 33 -10.70 -0.18 11.66
N ASN A 34 -10.26 1.07 11.48
CA ASN A 34 -11.14 2.22 11.27
C ASN A 34 -11.41 2.52 9.78
N HIS A 35 -11.14 1.56 8.90
CA HIS A 35 -11.25 1.74 7.45
C HIS A 35 -12.17 0.69 6.80
N ARG A 36 -12.98 1.09 5.83
CA ARG A 36 -13.97 0.27 5.11
C ARG A 36 -13.39 -0.81 4.24
N ALA A 37 -12.14 -0.65 3.83
CA ALA A 37 -11.39 -1.73 3.20
C ALA A 37 -11.01 -2.85 4.19
N TRP A 38 -11.10 -2.58 5.50
CA TRP A 38 -10.90 -3.57 6.55
C TRP A 38 -12.24 -4.01 7.14
N VAL A 39 -12.98 -3.09 7.72
CA VAL A 39 -14.21 -3.35 8.46
C VAL A 39 -15.41 -2.98 7.61
N GLY A 40 -16.26 -3.95 7.28
CA GLY A 40 -17.43 -3.73 6.45
C GLY A 40 -18.55 -3.01 7.21
N ALA A 41 -19.55 -2.53 6.46
CA ALA A 41 -20.74 -1.91 7.03
C ALA A 41 -21.43 -2.86 8.02
N ASP A 42 -21.93 -2.34 9.15
CA ASP A 42 -22.80 -3.15 9.99
C ASP A 42 -24.02 -3.60 9.19
N PRO A 43 -24.27 -4.92 9.03
CA PRO A 43 -25.45 -5.43 8.36
C PRO A 43 -26.75 -4.90 8.99
N ALA A 44 -26.75 -4.64 10.30
CA ALA A 44 -27.91 -4.13 11.03
C ALA A 44 -28.30 -2.69 10.64
N ALA A 45 -27.35 -1.89 10.13
CA ALA A 45 -27.63 -0.56 9.61
C ALA A 45 -28.31 -0.60 8.22
N VAL A 46 -28.26 -1.74 7.52
CA VAL A 46 -28.73 -1.92 6.13
C VAL A 46 -29.74 -3.07 6.04
N HIS A 47 -30.74 -3.07 6.94
CA HIS A 47 -31.84 -4.04 7.07
C HIS A 47 -31.62 -5.13 8.13
N ARG A 48 -32.52 -5.12 9.12
CA ARG A 48 -32.61 -6.10 10.23
C ARG A 48 -32.51 -7.52 9.68
N ILE A 49 -31.58 -8.29 10.23
CA ILE A 49 -31.48 -9.75 10.02
C ILE A 49 -32.68 -10.41 10.71
N ALA A 50 -33.80 -10.43 10.02
CA ALA A 50 -34.82 -11.46 10.15
C ALA A 50 -34.67 -12.38 8.92
N ASP A 51 -34.95 -13.66 9.10
CA ASP A 51 -34.75 -14.75 8.12
C ASP A 51 -34.94 -14.31 6.65
N GLY A 52 -33.83 -14.17 5.91
CA GLY A 52 -33.83 -13.75 4.50
C GLY A 52 -33.14 -12.41 4.16
N ALA A 53 -32.47 -11.75 5.11
CA ALA A 53 -31.74 -10.49 4.84
C ALA A 53 -30.58 -10.67 3.83
N ARG A 54 -30.54 -9.80 2.81
CA ARG A 54 -29.49 -9.77 1.78
C ARG A 54 -28.25 -9.03 2.31
N VAL A 55 -27.06 -9.56 2.02
CA VAL A 55 -25.80 -8.85 2.26
C VAL A 55 -25.42 -8.09 0.99
N THR A 56 -25.00 -6.83 1.13
CA THR A 56 -24.50 -6.03 0.00
C THR A 56 -22.97 -6.09 -0.05
N ALA A 57 -22.43 -6.55 -1.18
CA ALA A 57 -21.00 -6.50 -1.47
C ALA A 57 -20.73 -5.47 -2.56
N TYR A 58 -19.62 -4.75 -2.43
CA TYR A 58 -19.11 -3.84 -3.45
C TYR A 58 -17.83 -4.44 -4.03
N GLY A 59 -17.78 -4.57 -5.35
CA GLY A 59 -16.70 -5.25 -6.03
C GLY A 59 -16.73 -5.00 -7.54
N TYR A 60 -15.65 -5.38 -8.21
CA TYR A 60 -15.66 -5.52 -9.66
C TYR A 60 -15.76 -7.00 -10.03
N LEU A 61 -16.49 -7.31 -11.10
CA LEU A 61 -16.57 -8.64 -11.65
C LEU A 61 -15.28 -8.94 -12.43
N ASP A 62 -14.53 -9.95 -11.99
CA ASP A 62 -13.37 -10.43 -12.73
C ASP A 62 -13.86 -11.41 -13.81
N LYS A 63 -14.01 -10.92 -15.04
CA LYS A 63 -14.54 -11.74 -16.14
C LYS A 63 -13.65 -12.94 -16.45
N ALA A 64 -12.32 -12.76 -16.41
CA ALA A 64 -11.39 -13.82 -16.76
C ALA A 64 -11.43 -14.96 -15.72
N GLU A 65 -11.49 -14.62 -14.43
CA GLU A 65 -11.63 -15.64 -13.37
C GLU A 65 -13.05 -16.21 -13.31
N THR A 66 -14.07 -15.42 -13.60
CA THR A 66 -15.47 -15.87 -13.71
C THR A 66 -15.66 -16.90 -14.82
N GLU A 67 -15.05 -16.68 -15.99
CA GLU A 67 -15.11 -17.60 -17.13
C GLU A 67 -14.44 -18.97 -16.82
N LYS A 68 -13.39 -18.96 -15.98
CA LYS A 68 -12.72 -20.17 -15.51
C LYS A 68 -13.46 -20.86 -14.36
N SER A 69 -14.31 -20.14 -13.63
CA SER A 69 -15.00 -20.63 -12.45
C SER A 69 -16.27 -21.41 -12.78
N SER A 70 -16.25 -22.69 -12.46
CA SER A 70 -17.43 -23.58 -12.50
C SER A 70 -18.40 -23.33 -11.34
N SER A 71 -17.95 -22.69 -10.27
CA SER A 71 -18.70 -22.53 -9.01
C SER A 71 -19.47 -21.22 -8.89
N GLY A 72 -19.21 -20.24 -9.76
CA GLY A 72 -19.91 -18.96 -9.71
C GLY A 72 -19.14 -17.82 -10.34
N ASP A 73 -19.67 -16.62 -10.14
CA ASP A 73 -19.04 -15.39 -10.61
C ASP A 73 -18.03 -14.90 -9.57
N VAL A 74 -16.84 -14.51 -10.03
CA VAL A 74 -15.74 -14.10 -9.18
C VAL A 74 -15.71 -12.59 -9.12
N ILE A 75 -15.89 -12.03 -7.94
CA ILE A 75 -15.76 -10.59 -7.71
C ILE A 75 -14.55 -10.30 -6.84
N ALA A 76 -13.82 -9.22 -7.13
CA ALA A 76 -12.85 -8.69 -6.19
C ALA A 76 -13.47 -7.52 -5.42
N LEU A 77 -13.43 -7.64 -4.10
CA LEU A 77 -14.07 -6.71 -3.18
C LEU A 77 -13.39 -5.34 -3.21
N THR A 78 -14.15 -4.27 -3.37
CA THR A 78 -13.67 -2.88 -3.20
C THR A 78 -13.86 -2.40 -1.77
N ASP A 79 -14.90 -2.87 -1.11
CA ASP A 79 -15.19 -2.67 0.31
C ASP A 79 -15.12 -4.00 1.06
N ALA A 80 -14.81 -3.93 2.34
CA ALA A 80 -14.94 -5.11 3.19
C ALA A 80 -16.41 -5.51 3.29
N LEU A 81 -16.66 -6.80 3.12
CA LEU A 81 -17.96 -7.43 3.26
C LEU A 81 -18.13 -7.94 4.68
N ARG A 82 -19.00 -7.29 5.45
CA ARG A 82 -19.37 -7.77 6.78
C ARG A 82 -20.62 -8.64 6.70
N PHE A 83 -20.62 -9.75 7.42
CA PHE A 83 -21.74 -10.69 7.47
C PHE A 83 -21.80 -11.43 8.81
N VAL A 84 -22.95 -12.01 9.12
CA VAL A 84 -23.15 -12.85 10.31
C VAL A 84 -23.09 -14.31 9.89
N GLY A 85 -22.17 -15.07 10.46
CA GLY A 85 -22.01 -16.49 10.15
C GLY A 85 -22.99 -17.40 10.91
N PRO A 86 -22.95 -18.72 10.65
CA PRO A 86 -23.90 -19.69 11.23
C PRO A 86 -23.93 -19.74 12.76
N ASN A 87 -22.85 -19.29 13.41
CA ASN A 87 -22.73 -19.23 14.86
C ASN A 87 -23.17 -17.89 15.47
N ARG A 88 -23.81 -17.02 14.69
CA ARG A 88 -24.22 -15.67 15.07
C ARG A 88 -23.06 -14.72 15.40
N ALA A 89 -21.83 -15.09 15.06
CA ALA A 89 -20.69 -14.16 15.14
C ALA A 89 -20.61 -13.32 13.85
N THR A 90 -20.12 -12.09 13.99
CA THR A 90 -19.87 -11.17 12.88
C THR A 90 -18.47 -11.39 12.31
N TYR A 91 -18.38 -11.42 10.98
CA TYR A 91 -17.14 -11.62 10.24
C TYR A 91 -16.99 -10.53 9.18
N ASP A 92 -15.75 -10.25 8.79
CA ASP A 92 -15.40 -9.30 7.74
C ASP A 92 -14.51 -9.99 6.69
N LEU A 93 -14.94 -10.02 5.43
CA LEU A 93 -14.05 -10.29 4.29
C LEU A 93 -13.47 -8.95 3.83
N ARG A 94 -12.15 -8.83 3.77
CA ARG A 94 -11.47 -7.56 3.49
C ARG A 94 -11.55 -7.19 2.01
N ALA A 95 -11.44 -5.90 1.69
CA ALA A 95 -11.27 -5.45 0.31
C ALA A 95 -9.98 -6.01 -0.31
N GLY A 96 -9.99 -6.22 -1.63
CA GLY A 96 -8.91 -6.85 -2.40
C GLY A 96 -8.93 -8.38 -2.39
N LEU A 97 -9.79 -9.00 -1.57
CA LEU A 97 -10.08 -10.44 -1.65
C LEU A 97 -11.01 -10.72 -2.82
N PHE A 98 -10.73 -11.82 -3.52
CA PHE A 98 -11.63 -12.39 -4.50
C PHE A 98 -12.59 -13.32 -3.78
N ILE A 99 -13.89 -13.17 -4.08
CA ILE A 99 -14.93 -14.07 -3.60
C ILE A 99 -15.74 -14.64 -4.77
N THR A 100 -16.12 -15.91 -4.64
CA THR A 100 -16.97 -16.57 -5.62
C THR A 100 -18.42 -16.53 -5.17
N LEU A 101 -19.27 -15.93 -6.00
CA LEU A 101 -20.70 -15.81 -5.77
C LEU A 101 -21.46 -16.82 -6.66
N PRO A 102 -22.24 -17.76 -6.09
CA PRO A 102 -23.03 -18.69 -6.89
C PRO A 102 -23.98 -17.95 -7.84
N ARG A 103 -24.01 -18.37 -9.12
CA ARG A 103 -24.89 -17.74 -10.12
C ARG A 103 -26.36 -17.87 -9.70
N GLY A 104 -27.11 -16.78 -9.82
CA GLY A 104 -28.52 -16.71 -9.40
C GLY A 104 -28.75 -16.53 -7.90
N SER A 105 -27.69 -16.48 -7.07
CA SER A 105 -27.81 -16.22 -5.62
C SER A 105 -27.80 -14.73 -5.24
N TYR A 106 -27.56 -13.84 -6.21
CA TYR A 106 -27.38 -12.42 -5.96
C TYR A 106 -28.13 -11.56 -6.99
N ILE A 107 -28.39 -10.30 -6.64
CA ILE A 107 -28.86 -9.25 -7.56
C ILE A 107 -27.71 -8.27 -7.71
N ALA A 108 -27.28 -8.02 -8.95
CA ALA A 108 -26.22 -7.08 -9.25
C ALA A 108 -26.76 -5.80 -9.88
N HIS A 109 -26.16 -4.69 -9.48
CA HIS A 109 -26.33 -3.39 -10.13
C HIS A 109 -24.98 -2.96 -10.70
N THR A 110 -24.96 -2.58 -11.97
CA THR A 110 -23.75 -2.04 -12.59
C THR A 110 -23.45 -0.67 -11.99
N GLY A 111 -22.18 -0.43 -11.66
CA GLY A 111 -21.73 0.90 -11.27
C GLY A 111 -21.91 1.92 -12.39
N TYR A 112 -22.00 3.19 -12.04
CA TYR A 112 -22.06 4.29 -13.01
C TYR A 112 -20.66 4.63 -13.53
N GLY A 113 -20.50 4.63 -14.86
CA GLY A 113 -19.26 5.01 -15.53
C GLY A 113 -18.26 3.85 -15.70
N GLY A 114 -17.06 4.17 -16.21
CA GLY A 114 -15.97 3.21 -16.40
C GLY A 114 -16.07 2.34 -17.66
N THR A 115 -17.21 2.34 -18.38
CA THR A 115 -17.42 1.56 -19.62
C THR A 115 -16.32 1.79 -20.66
N TRP A 116 -15.85 3.03 -20.80
CA TRP A 116 -14.74 3.34 -21.70
C TRP A 116 -13.47 2.55 -21.36
N THR A 117 -13.10 2.50 -20.08
CA THR A 117 -11.94 1.73 -19.62
C THR A 117 -12.11 0.24 -19.91
N GLU A 118 -13.31 -0.31 -19.70
CA GLU A 118 -13.62 -1.72 -20.01
C GLU A 118 -13.50 -2.03 -21.51
N LEU A 119 -13.90 -1.10 -22.39
CA LEU A 119 -13.74 -1.25 -23.85
C LEU A 119 -12.27 -1.14 -24.28
N MET A 120 -11.48 -0.35 -23.57
CA MET A 120 -10.07 -0.12 -23.88
C MET A 120 -9.16 -1.30 -23.49
N LEU A 121 -9.48 -2.05 -22.44
CA LEU A 121 -8.69 -3.21 -22.00
C LEU A 121 -8.41 -4.22 -23.14
N PRO A 122 -9.43 -4.78 -23.84
CA PRO A 122 -9.18 -5.73 -24.93
C PRO A 122 -8.59 -5.06 -26.18
N TYR A 123 -8.80 -3.75 -26.38
CA TYR A 123 -8.16 -3.01 -27.46
C TYR A 123 -6.64 -2.92 -27.24
N LEU A 124 -6.19 -2.52 -26.04
CA LEU A 124 -4.78 -2.41 -25.70
C LEU A 124 -4.08 -3.76 -25.79
N ALA A 125 -4.73 -4.84 -25.30
CA ALA A 125 -4.18 -6.18 -25.38
C ALA A 125 -3.99 -6.67 -26.82
N ARG A 126 -4.85 -6.27 -27.75
CA ARG A 126 -4.67 -6.56 -29.19
C ARG A 126 -3.62 -5.67 -29.85
N LYS A 127 -3.54 -4.41 -29.43
CA LYS A 127 -2.64 -3.41 -30.02
C LYS A 127 -1.18 -3.65 -29.65
N ASP A 128 -0.92 -4.05 -28.40
CA ASP A 128 0.41 -4.27 -27.85
C ASP A 128 0.37 -5.38 -26.79
N ALA A 129 0.31 -6.63 -27.26
CA ALA A 129 0.26 -7.80 -26.39
C ALA A 129 1.54 -8.01 -25.57
N THR A 130 2.66 -7.38 -25.95
CA THR A 130 3.93 -7.47 -25.22
C THR A 130 3.86 -6.67 -23.93
N ASN A 131 3.37 -5.42 -23.98
CA ASN A 131 3.25 -4.58 -22.79
C ASN A 131 1.92 -4.80 -22.04
N PHE A 132 0.86 -5.21 -22.75
CA PHE A 132 -0.47 -5.40 -22.21
C PHE A 132 -1.02 -6.81 -22.49
N PRO A 133 -0.35 -7.88 -22.01
CA PRO A 133 -0.82 -9.23 -22.27
C PRO A 133 -2.23 -9.44 -21.68
N ALA A 134 -3.09 -10.13 -22.43
CA ALA A 134 -4.47 -10.41 -22.00
C ALA A 134 -4.54 -11.18 -20.67
N THR A 135 -3.47 -11.88 -20.30
CA THR A 135 -3.31 -12.61 -19.03
C THR A 135 -3.03 -11.69 -17.84
N GLU A 136 -2.67 -10.42 -18.05
CA GLU A 136 -2.40 -9.43 -17.00
C GLU A 136 -3.15 -8.11 -17.24
N PRO A 137 -4.50 -8.11 -17.18
CA PRO A 137 -5.31 -6.92 -17.47
C PRO A 137 -5.00 -5.72 -16.57
N GLY A 138 -4.39 -5.93 -15.40
CA GLY A 138 -3.91 -4.88 -14.51
C GLY A 138 -2.87 -3.95 -15.16
N LYS A 139 -2.02 -4.46 -16.06
CA LYS A 139 -1.04 -3.63 -16.81
C LYS A 139 -1.74 -2.61 -17.71
N ALA A 140 -2.75 -3.06 -18.47
CA ALA A 140 -3.56 -2.19 -19.30
C ALA A 140 -4.41 -1.22 -18.45
N ARG A 141 -5.01 -1.71 -17.36
CA ARG A 141 -5.80 -0.87 -16.45
C ARG A 141 -4.97 0.25 -15.82
N GLY A 142 -3.69 -0.01 -15.53
CA GLY A 142 -2.76 0.95 -14.93
C GLY A 142 -2.43 2.17 -15.79
N VAL A 143 -2.64 2.10 -17.12
CA VAL A 143 -2.38 3.20 -18.08
C VAL A 143 -3.66 3.90 -18.56
N LEU A 144 -4.82 3.49 -18.04
CA LEU A 144 -6.14 4.01 -18.36
C LEU A 144 -6.70 4.88 -17.22
N PRO A 145 -7.78 5.66 -17.46
CA PRO A 145 -8.39 6.48 -16.41
C PRO A 145 -8.75 5.66 -15.16
N PRO A 146 -8.40 6.16 -13.96
CA PRO A 146 -8.63 5.43 -12.72
C PRO A 146 -10.12 5.38 -12.35
N PRO A 147 -10.57 4.37 -11.60
CA PRO A 147 -11.88 4.41 -10.97
C PRO A 147 -11.93 5.56 -9.95
N LEU A 148 -13.11 6.19 -9.84
CA LEU A 148 -13.36 7.29 -8.89
C LEU A 148 -13.92 6.79 -7.54
N VAL A 149 -13.93 5.48 -7.34
CA VAL A 149 -14.29 4.84 -6.07
C VAL A 149 -13.32 5.35 -5.00
N ARG A 150 -13.86 5.89 -3.90
CA ARG A 150 -13.09 6.48 -2.77
C ARG A 150 -12.19 7.66 -3.13
N GLU A 151 -12.49 8.37 -4.21
CA GLU A 151 -11.66 9.50 -4.64
C GLU A 151 -11.51 10.59 -3.55
N GLY A 152 -12.55 10.81 -2.75
CA GLY A 152 -12.53 11.77 -1.64
C GLY A 152 -11.55 11.42 -0.52
N GLU A 153 -11.18 10.14 -0.39
CA GLU A 153 -10.17 9.67 0.55
C GLU A 153 -8.76 9.83 -0.01
N ARG A 154 -8.62 9.86 -1.34
CA ARG A 154 -7.32 9.82 -2.01
C ARG A 154 -6.64 11.17 -2.04
N VAL A 155 -7.37 12.19 -2.48
CA VAL A 155 -6.77 13.48 -2.82
C VAL A 155 -7.27 14.62 -1.93
N GLN A 156 -6.42 15.62 -1.77
CA GLN A 156 -6.76 16.87 -1.11
C GLN A 156 -7.90 17.58 -1.87
N ALA A 157 -8.86 18.14 -1.14
CA ALA A 157 -10.04 18.77 -1.73
C ALA A 157 -9.66 19.99 -2.59
N ASP A 158 -8.79 20.86 -2.07
CA ASP A 158 -8.33 22.06 -2.78
C ASP A 158 -7.56 21.71 -4.05
N TRP A 159 -6.71 20.69 -3.99
CA TRP A 159 -6.04 20.17 -5.17
C TRP A 159 -7.03 19.67 -6.21
N MET A 160 -8.05 18.91 -5.79
CA MET A 160 -9.04 18.37 -6.71
C MET A 160 -9.87 19.47 -7.38
N VAL A 161 -10.26 20.53 -6.65
CA VAL A 161 -10.94 21.69 -7.24
C VAL A 161 -10.08 22.31 -8.34
N ARG A 162 -8.80 22.58 -8.06
CA ARG A 162 -7.87 23.17 -9.04
C ARG A 162 -7.67 22.24 -10.25
N PHE A 163 -7.55 20.94 -9.99
CA PHE A 163 -7.39 19.93 -11.03
C PHE A 163 -8.63 19.82 -11.94
N LEU A 164 -9.84 19.89 -11.40
CA LEU A 164 -11.07 19.87 -12.20
C LEU A 164 -11.24 21.14 -13.07
N LEU A 165 -10.78 22.28 -12.58
CA LEU A 165 -10.80 23.55 -13.33
C LEU A 165 -9.76 23.56 -14.45
N ASN A 166 -8.57 23.03 -14.19
CA ASN A 166 -7.49 22.94 -15.15
C ASN A 166 -6.63 21.69 -14.91
N PRO A 167 -6.97 20.55 -15.55
CA PRO A 167 -6.25 19.29 -15.35
C PRO A 167 -4.78 19.43 -15.77
N SER A 168 -3.88 19.12 -14.84
CA SER A 168 -2.44 19.08 -15.09
C SER A 168 -1.96 17.66 -15.36
N GLU A 169 -0.75 17.50 -15.89
CA GLU A 169 -0.14 16.18 -15.98
C GLU A 169 0.18 15.65 -14.57
N VAL A 170 -0.32 14.45 -14.26
CA VAL A 170 -0.09 13.77 -12.97
C VAL A 170 0.95 12.67 -13.10
N ARG A 171 0.95 11.95 -14.23
CA ARG A 171 1.91 10.89 -14.55
C ARG A 171 2.53 11.19 -15.90
N PRO A 172 3.79 10.78 -16.13
CA PRO A 172 4.49 11.01 -17.39
C PRO A 172 3.65 10.60 -18.61
N ALA A 173 3.57 11.48 -19.62
CA ALA A 173 2.80 11.25 -20.85
C ALA A 173 3.26 10.03 -21.66
N ASN A 174 4.52 9.60 -21.50
CA ASN A 174 5.04 8.36 -22.09
C ASN A 174 4.49 7.09 -21.40
N TYR A 175 3.77 7.24 -20.28
CA TYR A 175 3.21 6.15 -19.51
C TYR A 175 1.67 6.16 -19.50
N MET A 176 1.04 7.32 -19.30
CA MET A 176 -0.42 7.46 -19.38
C MET A 176 -0.88 7.75 -20.80
N LEU A 177 -1.69 6.84 -21.37
CA LEU A 177 -2.19 6.99 -22.74
C LEU A 177 -3.28 8.05 -22.88
N LEU A 178 -3.95 8.41 -21.79
CA LEU A 178 -5.08 9.34 -21.77
C LEU A 178 -4.91 10.36 -20.64
N GLN A 179 -5.21 11.62 -20.94
CA GLN A 179 -5.31 12.70 -19.96
C GLN A 179 -6.78 13.08 -19.74
N MET A 180 -7.06 13.68 -18.59
CA MET A 180 -8.40 14.17 -18.28
C MET A 180 -8.71 15.40 -19.16
N PRO A 181 -9.83 15.43 -19.88
CA PRO A 181 -10.20 16.59 -20.68
C PRO A 181 -10.63 17.76 -19.80
N ARG A 182 -10.57 18.98 -20.34
CA ARG A 182 -11.17 20.15 -19.71
C ARG A 182 -12.67 20.12 -19.92
N PHE A 183 -13.43 20.06 -18.83
CA PHE A 183 -14.89 20.09 -18.85
C PHE A 183 -15.48 21.51 -18.77
N ASN A 184 -14.63 22.54 -18.68
CA ASN A 184 -15.02 23.95 -18.55
C ASN A 184 -16.00 24.22 -17.39
N LEU A 185 -15.79 23.54 -16.27
CA LEU A 185 -16.58 23.72 -15.06
C LEU A 185 -16.36 25.12 -14.46
N SER A 186 -17.42 25.71 -13.93
CA SER A 186 -17.31 26.85 -13.02
C SER A 186 -16.66 26.43 -11.69
N PRO A 187 -16.09 27.38 -10.92
CA PRO A 187 -15.59 27.11 -9.57
C PRO A 187 -16.63 26.45 -8.66
N ASP A 188 -17.91 26.81 -8.79
CA ASP A 188 -18.98 26.28 -7.95
C ASP A 188 -19.35 24.84 -8.32
N GLU A 189 -19.41 24.51 -9.62
CA GLU A 189 -19.61 23.13 -10.09
C GLU A 189 -18.44 22.22 -9.66
N ALA A 190 -17.20 22.70 -9.81
CA ALA A 190 -16.02 21.96 -9.37
C ALA A 190 -16.06 21.69 -7.86
N ARG A 191 -16.40 22.71 -7.04
CA ARG A 191 -16.57 22.54 -5.58
C ARG A 191 -17.70 21.59 -5.25
N ALA A 192 -18.84 21.65 -5.95
CA ALA A 192 -19.97 20.77 -5.71
C ALA A 192 -19.58 19.29 -5.93
N LEU A 193 -18.86 18.98 -7.00
CA LEU A 193 -18.34 17.64 -7.27
C LEU A 193 -17.36 17.17 -6.18
N VAL A 194 -16.42 18.04 -5.78
CA VAL A 194 -15.46 17.71 -4.71
C VAL A 194 -16.16 17.49 -3.37
N ASN A 195 -17.15 18.31 -3.03
CA ASN A 195 -17.94 18.17 -1.81
C ASN A 195 -18.68 16.83 -1.79
N TYR A 196 -19.23 16.39 -2.93
CA TYR A 196 -19.82 15.06 -3.04
C TYR A 196 -18.81 13.95 -2.72
N PHE A 197 -17.62 13.97 -3.33
CA PHE A 197 -16.58 12.96 -3.05
C PHE A 197 -16.15 12.96 -1.57
N VAL A 198 -15.95 14.14 -0.98
CA VAL A 198 -15.59 14.28 0.43
C VAL A 198 -16.72 13.79 1.35
N ALA A 199 -17.97 14.08 1.03
CA ALA A 199 -19.12 13.63 1.81
C ALA A 199 -19.23 12.10 1.80
N VAL A 200 -19.15 11.47 0.62
CA VAL A 200 -19.15 10.00 0.49
C VAL A 200 -18.00 9.39 1.29
N ALA A 201 -16.78 9.92 1.14
CA ALA A 201 -15.61 9.46 1.87
C ALA A 201 -15.78 9.58 3.40
N LYS A 202 -16.35 10.67 3.92
CA LYS A 202 -16.59 10.84 5.37
C LYS A 202 -17.66 9.90 5.90
N THR A 203 -18.69 9.61 5.10
CA THR A 203 -19.75 8.66 5.46
C THR A 203 -19.19 7.24 5.57
N ASP A 204 -18.37 6.85 4.59
CA ASP A 204 -17.82 5.50 4.54
C ASP A 204 -16.63 5.35 5.49
N ASN A 205 -15.70 6.30 5.47
CA ASN A 205 -14.45 6.30 6.21
C ASN A 205 -14.29 7.60 7.02
N PRO A 206 -14.86 7.67 8.24
CA PRO A 206 -14.77 8.88 9.07
C PRO A 206 -13.34 9.45 9.27
N PRO A 207 -12.27 8.63 9.36
CA PRO A 207 -10.90 9.15 9.42
C PRO A 207 -10.43 9.90 8.16
N ALA A 208 -11.08 9.72 7.01
CA ALA A 208 -10.65 10.28 5.71
C ALA A 208 -10.74 11.82 5.59
N GLY A 209 -11.22 12.51 6.63
CA GLY A 209 -11.31 13.96 6.70
C GLY A 209 -10.62 14.58 7.90
N LEU A 210 -9.85 13.81 8.66
CA LEU A 210 -9.06 14.38 9.75
C LEU A 210 -7.95 15.25 9.13
N PRO A 211 -7.77 16.50 9.60
CA PRO A 211 -6.55 17.22 9.29
C PRO A 211 -5.39 16.37 9.80
N TYR A 212 -4.41 16.13 8.93
CA TYR A 212 -3.13 15.65 9.41
C TYR A 212 -2.66 16.65 10.47
N PRO A 213 -2.20 16.21 11.64
CA PRO A 213 -1.59 17.13 12.56
C PRO A 213 -0.35 17.72 11.86
N ASP A 214 -0.50 18.91 11.29
CA ASP A 214 0.58 19.79 10.86
C ASP A 214 1.55 20.05 12.05
N GLY A 215 1.07 19.80 13.27
CA GLY A 215 1.85 19.71 14.49
C GLY A 215 2.74 18.48 14.49
N GLY A 216 3.91 18.64 13.85
CA GLY A 216 5.18 17.96 14.11
C GLY A 216 5.08 16.47 14.42
N ILE A 217 5.61 15.64 13.52
CA ILE A 217 5.84 14.19 13.72
C ILE A 217 6.28 13.93 15.18
N ASP A 218 5.31 13.59 16.05
CA ASP A 218 5.51 13.36 17.49
C ASP A 218 6.57 12.25 17.74
N ARG A 219 6.71 11.40 16.73
CA ARG A 219 7.72 10.35 16.60
C ARG A 219 9.13 10.86 16.25
N ARG A 220 9.45 12.15 16.41
CA ARG A 220 10.83 12.69 16.37
C ARG A 220 11.57 12.53 17.71
N ASP A 221 10.89 11.98 18.73
CA ASP A 221 11.50 11.73 20.04
C ASP A 221 12.78 10.88 19.91
N ALA A 222 13.91 11.49 20.25
CA ALA A 222 15.21 10.86 20.24
C ALA A 222 15.26 9.63 21.15
N GLU A 223 14.49 9.61 22.25
CA GLU A 223 14.42 8.47 23.16
C GLU A 223 13.71 7.27 22.52
N TYR A 224 12.60 7.50 21.81
CA TYR A 224 11.92 6.44 21.05
C TYR A 224 12.86 5.80 20.01
N TRP A 225 13.62 6.62 19.27
CA TRP A 225 14.57 6.12 18.26
C TRP A 225 15.75 5.38 18.89
N LYS A 226 16.26 5.87 20.01
CA LYS A 226 17.29 5.17 20.78
C LYS A 226 16.78 3.81 21.24
N ALA A 227 15.57 3.74 21.81
CA ALA A 227 14.96 2.48 22.25
C ALA A 227 14.63 1.53 21.08
N ALA A 228 14.21 2.06 19.91
CA ALA A 228 14.03 1.25 18.70
C ALA A 228 15.36 0.65 18.22
N GLN A 229 16.42 1.47 18.18
CA GLN A 229 17.76 1.04 17.79
C GLN A 229 18.33 0.01 18.76
N GLU A 230 18.14 0.19 20.07
CA GLU A 230 18.56 -0.76 21.10
C GLU A 230 17.82 -2.10 20.96
N ARG A 231 16.49 -2.08 20.76
CA ARG A 231 15.68 -3.29 20.51
C ARG A 231 16.13 -4.03 19.26
N TYR A 232 16.40 -3.30 18.18
CA TYR A 232 16.93 -3.87 16.94
C TYR A 232 18.31 -4.51 17.18
N THR A 233 19.23 -3.76 17.78
CA THR A 233 20.61 -4.20 18.04
C THR A 233 20.62 -5.45 18.92
N PHE A 234 19.80 -5.48 19.98
CA PHE A 234 19.65 -6.64 20.85
C PHE A 234 19.21 -7.86 20.05
N ARG A 235 18.12 -7.76 19.28
CA ARG A 235 17.59 -8.88 18.48
C ARG A 235 18.54 -9.32 17.38
N ALA A 236 19.22 -8.38 16.72
CA ALA A 236 20.22 -8.67 15.70
C ALA A 236 21.43 -9.41 16.29
N LYS A 237 21.89 -9.02 17.49
CA LYS A 237 22.94 -9.76 18.22
C LYS A 237 22.48 -11.17 18.60
N THR A 238 21.25 -11.33 19.10
CA THR A 238 20.69 -12.65 19.42
C THR A 238 20.63 -13.54 18.19
N LYS A 239 20.07 -13.05 17.08
CA LYS A 239 19.97 -13.80 15.82
C LYS A 239 21.33 -14.06 15.19
N LEU A 240 22.30 -13.15 15.34
CA LEU A 240 23.68 -13.38 14.89
C LEU A 240 24.28 -14.56 15.65
N ALA A 241 24.16 -14.60 16.98
CA ALA A 241 24.65 -15.72 17.79
C ALA A 241 23.98 -17.05 17.41
N GLU A 242 22.67 -17.05 17.15
CA GLU A 242 21.93 -18.23 16.68
C GLU A 242 22.37 -18.68 15.28
N ALA A 243 22.57 -17.72 14.36
CA ALA A 243 23.01 -17.98 12.99
C ALA A 243 24.45 -18.49 12.96
N GLU A 244 25.35 -17.94 13.78
CA GLU A 244 26.73 -18.43 13.94
C GLU A 244 26.74 -19.85 14.51
N LYS A 245 25.91 -20.13 15.52
CA LYS A 245 25.76 -21.49 16.08
C LYS A 245 25.23 -22.47 15.03
N SER A 246 24.26 -22.05 14.22
CA SER A 246 23.67 -22.87 13.15
C SER A 246 24.64 -23.08 11.98
N LEU A 247 25.45 -22.08 11.65
CA LEU A 247 26.51 -22.18 10.64
C LEU A 247 27.64 -23.12 11.08
N ALA A 248 27.95 -23.15 12.38
CA ALA A 248 28.92 -24.07 12.96
C ALA A 248 28.40 -25.52 13.11
N ASP A 249 27.09 -25.77 12.97
CA ASP A 249 26.51 -27.11 13.09
C ASP A 249 26.71 -27.90 11.78
N PRO A 250 27.44 -29.02 11.79
CA PRO A 250 27.70 -29.84 10.59
C PRO A 250 26.44 -30.34 9.89
N ARG A 251 25.31 -30.44 10.61
CA ARG A 251 24.02 -30.88 10.05
C ARG A 251 23.40 -29.86 9.09
N ASN A 252 23.86 -28.61 9.13
CA ASN A 252 23.34 -27.52 8.30
C ASN A 252 24.16 -27.26 7.04
N LYS A 253 25.05 -28.18 6.63
CA LYS A 253 25.93 -28.02 5.46
C LYS A 253 25.19 -27.64 4.17
N ALA A 254 23.98 -28.14 3.98
CA ALA A 254 23.13 -27.80 2.82
C ALA A 254 22.67 -26.32 2.80
N LYS A 255 22.76 -25.60 3.93
CA LYS A 255 22.35 -24.19 4.10
C LYS A 255 23.54 -23.26 4.39
N GLU A 256 24.77 -23.75 4.28
CA GLU A 256 25.97 -23.04 4.70
C GLU A 256 26.13 -21.67 4.01
N ALA A 257 25.90 -21.62 2.68
CA ALA A 257 25.99 -20.38 1.92
C ALA A 257 24.97 -19.32 2.37
N ASP A 258 23.72 -19.74 2.62
CA ASP A 258 22.66 -18.83 3.09
C ASP A 258 22.91 -18.35 4.52
N LEU A 259 23.36 -19.26 5.40
CA LEU A 259 23.72 -18.93 6.78
C LEU A 259 24.91 -17.98 6.83
N LYS A 260 25.92 -18.17 5.97
CA LYS A 260 27.06 -17.25 5.85
C LYS A 260 26.63 -15.87 5.39
N LYS A 261 25.79 -15.79 4.35
CA LYS A 261 25.20 -14.53 3.88
C LYS A 261 24.38 -13.83 4.97
N LEU A 262 23.64 -14.59 5.79
CA LEU A 262 22.89 -14.06 6.93
C LEU A 262 23.82 -13.51 8.02
N VAL A 263 24.86 -14.26 8.39
CA VAL A 263 25.86 -13.85 9.40
C VAL A 263 26.60 -12.59 8.94
N ASP A 264 27.11 -12.57 7.72
CA ASP A 264 27.83 -11.42 7.15
C ASP A 264 26.90 -10.21 7.06
N GLY A 265 25.66 -10.41 6.64
CA GLY A 265 24.63 -9.39 6.64
C GLY A 265 24.39 -8.80 8.04
N LEU A 266 24.18 -9.65 9.06
CA LEU A 266 23.94 -9.19 10.43
C LEU A 266 25.16 -8.47 11.03
N LYS A 267 26.39 -8.94 10.77
CA LYS A 267 27.62 -8.27 11.21
C LYS A 267 27.78 -6.88 10.61
N ASN A 268 27.53 -6.74 9.31
CA ASN A 268 27.60 -5.45 8.62
C ASN A 268 26.55 -4.47 9.15
N ARG A 269 25.35 -4.95 9.50
CA ARG A 269 24.27 -4.12 10.05
C ARG A 269 24.50 -3.69 11.49
N LEU A 270 25.19 -4.52 12.28
CA LEU A 270 25.57 -4.18 13.65
C LEU A 270 26.74 -3.19 13.70
N ASN A 271 27.59 -3.17 12.67
CA ASN A 271 28.75 -2.29 12.56
C ASN A 271 28.75 -1.50 11.23
N PRO A 272 27.79 -0.57 11.02
CA PRO A 272 27.75 0.22 9.80
C PRO A 272 29.00 1.13 9.69
N PRO A 273 29.51 1.41 8.48
CA PRO A 273 30.70 2.25 8.27
C PRO A 273 30.51 3.68 8.81
N ALA A 274 31.61 4.33 9.19
CA ALA A 274 31.64 5.63 9.89
C ALA A 274 30.85 6.77 9.21
N THR A 275 30.61 6.69 7.89
CA THR A 275 29.77 7.62 7.12
C THR A 275 28.28 7.58 7.51
N ALA A 276 27.81 6.46 8.07
CA ALA A 276 26.47 6.32 8.63
C ALA A 276 26.35 6.87 10.07
N GLN A 277 27.48 7.09 10.74
CA GLN A 277 27.56 7.47 12.16
C GLN A 277 27.57 8.99 12.39
N GLY A 278 27.53 9.79 11.31
CA GLY A 278 27.41 11.24 11.41
C GLY A 278 26.08 11.62 12.07
N ALA A 279 26.16 12.21 13.26
CA ALA A 279 25.04 12.71 14.06
C ALA A 279 24.15 13.65 13.23
N ALA A 280 23.17 13.06 12.54
CA ALA A 280 22.13 13.84 11.89
C ALA A 280 21.32 14.48 13.02
N ARG A 281 21.12 15.79 12.94
CA ARG A 281 20.18 16.52 13.84
C ARG A 281 18.76 15.92 13.82
N ASP A 282 18.45 15.09 12.82
CA ASP A 282 17.20 14.37 12.64
C ASP A 282 17.46 12.95 12.06
N PRO A 283 17.74 11.95 12.91
CA PRO A 283 18.05 10.58 12.47
C PRO A 283 16.84 9.92 11.77
N TYR A 284 15.62 10.25 12.21
CA TYR A 284 14.39 9.75 11.62
C TYR A 284 14.28 10.09 10.14
N SER A 285 14.41 11.38 9.82
CA SER A 285 14.20 11.88 8.46
C SER A 285 15.30 11.42 7.52
N ARG A 286 16.52 11.26 8.02
CA ARG A 286 17.63 10.66 7.26
C ARG A 286 17.33 9.20 6.90
N SER A 287 16.93 8.38 7.88
CA SER A 287 16.59 6.96 7.63
C SER A 287 15.36 6.82 6.73
N ALA A 288 14.35 7.67 6.89
CA ALA A 288 13.19 7.73 6.00
C ALA A 288 13.59 8.08 4.56
N PHE A 289 14.49 9.06 4.39
CA PHE A 289 15.03 9.44 3.09
C PHE A 289 15.81 8.30 2.44
N GLN A 290 16.62 7.55 3.21
CA GLN A 290 17.36 6.38 2.70
C GLN A 290 16.43 5.27 2.21
N LEU A 291 15.29 5.03 2.88
CA LEU A 291 14.27 4.12 2.36
C LEU A 291 13.68 4.64 1.05
N LEU A 292 13.28 5.92 1.04
CA LEU A 292 12.64 6.56 -0.11
C LEU A 292 13.56 6.56 -1.35
N THR A 293 14.85 6.80 -1.18
CA THR A 293 15.84 6.81 -2.28
C THR A 293 16.56 5.48 -2.48
N ASN A 294 16.05 4.37 -1.93
CA ASN A 294 16.62 3.06 -2.21
C ASN A 294 16.27 2.63 -3.65
N LYS A 295 17.30 2.22 -4.43
CA LYS A 295 17.17 1.80 -5.84
C LYS A 295 16.20 0.64 -6.07
N ASN A 296 15.94 -0.17 -5.06
CA ASN A 296 15.04 -1.32 -5.12
C ASN A 296 13.64 -1.02 -4.57
N LEU A 297 13.41 0.20 -4.04
CA LEU A 297 12.13 0.65 -3.50
C LEU A 297 11.52 1.73 -4.41
N CYS A 298 11.33 2.94 -3.90
CA CYS A 298 10.51 3.97 -4.54
C CYS A 298 11.18 4.52 -5.81
N ILE A 299 12.49 4.80 -5.77
CA ILE A 299 13.20 5.36 -6.93
C ILE A 299 13.47 4.35 -8.05
N SER A 300 13.10 3.07 -7.87
CA SER A 300 13.07 2.15 -9.01
C SER A 300 12.10 2.60 -10.10
N CYS A 301 11.06 3.37 -9.72
CA CYS A 301 10.00 3.82 -10.61
C CYS A 301 9.70 5.32 -10.51
N HIS A 302 9.95 5.95 -9.36
CA HIS A 302 9.60 7.34 -9.09
C HIS A 302 10.83 8.25 -9.05
N ASN A 303 10.66 9.49 -9.49
CA ASN A 303 11.59 10.55 -9.10
C ASN A 303 11.17 11.14 -7.75
N VAL A 304 12.13 11.64 -6.99
CA VAL A 304 11.94 12.24 -5.66
C VAL A 304 12.56 13.63 -5.67
N GLY A 305 11.75 14.64 -6.02
CA GLY A 305 12.27 15.98 -6.26
C GLY A 305 13.23 15.97 -7.44
N SER A 306 14.47 16.38 -7.20
CA SER A 306 15.57 16.33 -8.16
C SER A 306 16.31 14.98 -8.19
N VAL A 307 16.06 14.07 -7.22
CA VAL A 307 16.67 12.74 -7.22
C VAL A 307 15.96 11.88 -8.24
N THR A 308 16.70 11.53 -9.30
CA THR A 308 16.20 10.71 -10.40
C THR A 308 16.52 9.24 -10.20
N GLY A 309 15.54 8.41 -10.50
CA GLY A 309 15.63 6.96 -10.47
C GLY A 309 15.86 6.36 -11.85
N GLN A 310 14.88 5.61 -12.33
CA GLN A 310 14.79 5.16 -13.72
C GLN A 310 14.42 6.32 -14.67
N ASP A 311 15.05 6.36 -15.85
CA ASP A 311 14.71 7.26 -16.96
C ASP A 311 14.32 6.45 -18.21
N PRO A 312 13.13 6.64 -18.81
CA PRO A 312 12.06 7.49 -18.33
C PRO A 312 11.37 6.93 -17.06
N PRO A 313 10.88 7.80 -16.16
CA PRO A 313 10.18 7.36 -14.96
C PRO A 313 8.85 6.69 -15.30
N LYS A 314 8.50 5.65 -14.56
CA LYS A 314 7.20 4.96 -14.67
C LYS A 314 6.16 5.54 -13.71
N GLY A 315 6.61 6.02 -12.55
CA GLY A 315 5.80 6.63 -11.51
C GLY A 315 5.83 8.16 -11.56
N PRO A 316 4.83 8.83 -10.96
CA PRO A 316 4.84 10.29 -10.80
C PRO A 316 6.00 10.74 -9.90
N ASN A 317 6.45 11.98 -10.07
CA ASN A 317 7.40 12.59 -9.14
C ASN A 317 6.75 12.77 -7.76
N LEU A 318 7.40 12.26 -6.71
CA LEU A 318 6.88 12.26 -5.35
C LEU A 318 6.94 13.63 -4.67
N ALA A 319 7.66 14.61 -5.24
CA ALA A 319 7.69 15.97 -4.68
C ALA A 319 6.31 16.64 -4.62
N LEU A 320 5.42 16.33 -5.56
CA LEU A 320 4.06 16.90 -5.61
C LEU A 320 3.02 16.04 -4.87
N ALA A 321 3.46 14.95 -4.24
CA ALA A 321 2.55 14.01 -3.60
C ALA A 321 1.86 14.64 -2.39
N GLY A 322 2.57 15.42 -1.57
CA GLY A 322 2.00 16.13 -0.42
C GLY A 322 0.89 17.10 -0.80
N GLU A 323 1.01 17.84 -1.91
CA GLU A 323 -0.03 18.76 -2.38
C GLU A 323 -1.28 18.03 -2.90
N ARG A 324 -1.09 16.83 -3.47
CA ARG A 324 -2.15 16.07 -4.13
C ARG A 324 -2.87 15.10 -3.20
N LEU A 325 -2.11 14.28 -2.48
CA LEU A 325 -2.60 13.11 -1.78
C LEU A 325 -2.88 13.41 -0.31
N ARG A 326 -3.83 12.67 0.27
CA ARG A 326 -4.04 12.68 1.72
C ARG A 326 -3.04 11.75 2.43
N PRO A 327 -2.55 12.11 3.61
CA PRO A 327 -1.56 11.31 4.33
C PRO A 327 -2.08 9.97 4.81
N GLU A 328 -3.32 9.90 5.29
CA GLU A 328 -3.96 8.66 5.76
C GLU A 328 -4.11 7.66 4.62
N TRP A 329 -4.50 8.14 3.44
CA TRP A 329 -4.57 7.32 2.24
C TRP A 329 -3.19 6.92 1.74
N THR A 330 -2.21 7.83 1.80
CA THR A 330 -0.84 7.55 1.35
C THR A 330 -0.17 6.47 2.20
N GLU A 331 -0.37 6.46 3.52
CA GLU A 331 0.10 5.38 4.39
C GLU A 331 -0.49 4.03 3.95
N GLN A 332 -1.81 3.96 3.78
CA GLN A 332 -2.49 2.74 3.36
C GLN A 332 -2.09 2.27 1.95
N TRP A 333 -1.86 3.22 1.04
CA TRP A 333 -1.42 2.96 -0.31
C TRP A 333 -0.03 2.35 -0.33
N ILE A 334 0.93 2.91 0.42
CA ILE A 334 2.29 2.36 0.53
C ILE A 334 2.27 1.00 1.26
N ALA A 335 1.42 0.87 2.29
CA ALA A 335 1.29 -0.33 3.10
C ALA A 335 0.83 -1.55 2.30
N ASN A 336 -0.21 -1.40 1.47
CA ASN A 336 -0.67 -2.44 0.56
C ASN A 336 -1.51 -1.83 -0.57
N PRO A 337 -0.90 -1.57 -1.74
CA PRO A 337 -1.58 -1.02 -2.91
C PRO A 337 -2.87 -1.74 -3.32
N ARG A 338 -2.86 -3.07 -3.28
CA ARG A 338 -3.92 -3.92 -3.84
C ARG A 338 -5.26 -3.74 -3.13
N ARG A 339 -5.27 -3.23 -1.89
CA ARG A 339 -6.48 -3.02 -1.10
C ARG A 339 -7.31 -1.81 -1.53
N LEU A 340 -6.69 -0.86 -2.23
CA LEU A 340 -7.31 0.43 -2.57
C LEU A 340 -7.80 0.51 -4.01
N PHE A 341 -7.49 -0.49 -4.84
CA PHE A 341 -7.79 -0.45 -6.27
C PHE A 341 -8.59 -1.67 -6.71
N THR A 342 -9.42 -1.45 -7.73
CA THR A 342 -10.29 -2.47 -8.34
C THR A 342 -9.54 -3.28 -9.42
N TYR A 343 -8.22 -3.38 -9.30
CA TYR A 343 -7.33 -4.08 -10.21
C TYR A 343 -5.96 -4.20 -9.54
N SER A 344 -5.12 -5.11 -10.03
CA SER A 344 -3.73 -5.23 -9.56
C SER A 344 -2.94 -3.95 -9.91
N PRO A 345 -2.59 -3.12 -8.92
CA PRO A 345 -1.81 -1.93 -9.17
C PRO A 345 -0.37 -2.29 -9.53
N LEU A 346 0.30 -1.40 -10.26
CA LEU A 346 1.71 -1.56 -10.64
C LEU A 346 2.67 -1.21 -9.51
N MET A 347 2.21 -0.44 -8.51
CA MET A 347 2.99 -0.19 -7.30
C MET A 347 3.03 -1.48 -6.46
N PRO A 348 4.21 -1.99 -6.11
CA PRO A 348 4.33 -3.18 -5.27
C PRO A 348 4.08 -2.86 -3.80
N GLN A 349 3.82 -3.90 -3.01
CA GLN A 349 3.86 -3.80 -1.56
C GLN A 349 5.32 -3.76 -1.09
N ASN A 350 5.83 -2.57 -0.77
CA ASN A 350 7.25 -2.37 -0.42
C ASN A 350 7.59 -2.87 0.99
N PHE A 351 6.64 -2.78 1.93
CA PHE A 351 6.84 -3.11 3.34
C PHE A 351 5.77 -4.12 3.80
N PRO A 352 5.83 -5.38 3.35
CA PRO A 352 4.89 -6.40 3.80
C PRO A 352 5.01 -6.58 5.32
N ASN A 353 3.85 -6.71 5.97
CA ASN A 353 3.77 -7.00 7.39
C ASN A 353 4.39 -8.37 7.70
N ALA A 354 5.02 -8.46 8.87
CA ALA A 354 5.56 -9.69 9.42
C ALA A 354 5.45 -9.65 10.94
N ILE A 355 4.84 -10.70 11.51
CA ILE A 355 4.59 -10.80 12.95
C ILE A 355 5.92 -10.87 13.71
N SER A 356 6.91 -11.57 13.15
CA SER A 356 8.23 -11.73 13.75
C SER A 356 9.13 -10.54 13.42
N PRO A 357 9.67 -9.82 14.41
CA PRO A 357 10.67 -8.78 14.18
C PRO A 357 11.94 -9.25 13.48
N LEU A 358 12.20 -10.56 13.47
CA LEU A 358 13.35 -11.16 12.81
C LEU A 358 13.19 -11.30 11.30
N GLU A 359 11.97 -11.13 10.79
CA GLU A 359 11.62 -11.14 9.36
C GLU A 359 11.51 -9.72 8.78
N TRP A 360 11.61 -8.70 9.62
CA TRP A 360 11.55 -7.32 9.18
C TRP A 360 12.73 -6.99 8.26
N GLN A 361 12.41 -6.42 7.11
CA GLN A 361 13.38 -6.05 6.07
C GLN A 361 13.90 -4.62 6.32
N TYR A 362 14.94 -4.23 5.59
CA TYR A 362 15.48 -2.86 5.56
C TYR A 362 15.89 -2.26 6.91
N GLN A 363 16.15 -3.09 7.92
CA GLN A 363 16.52 -2.62 9.25
C GLN A 363 17.87 -1.88 9.28
N ASP A 364 18.69 -2.09 8.26
CA ASP A 364 19.95 -1.38 8.02
C ASP A 364 19.75 0.06 7.53
N LEU A 365 18.59 0.35 6.94
CA LEU A 365 18.21 1.69 6.47
C LEU A 365 17.33 2.38 7.52
N PHE A 366 16.39 1.63 8.11
CA PHE A 366 15.43 2.12 9.08
C PHE A 366 15.05 1.01 10.06
N ALA A 367 15.49 1.14 11.32
CA ALA A 367 15.17 0.22 12.39
C ALA A 367 13.73 0.43 12.88
N GLY A 368 12.86 -0.56 12.64
CA GLY A 368 11.44 -0.47 12.98
C GLY A 368 10.59 -1.49 12.23
N SER A 369 9.36 -1.68 12.69
CA SER A 369 8.37 -2.55 12.04
C SER A 369 8.08 -2.07 10.60
N PRO A 370 7.58 -2.96 9.71
CA PRO A 370 7.25 -2.56 8.34
C PRO A 370 6.16 -1.47 8.29
N LEU A 371 5.30 -1.37 9.30
CA LEU A 371 4.35 -0.25 9.42
C LEU A 371 5.04 1.07 9.80
N GLU A 372 6.03 1.04 10.68
CA GLU A 372 6.82 2.21 11.02
C GLU A 372 7.65 2.70 9.82
N GLN A 373 8.19 1.77 9.01
CA GLN A 373 8.87 2.10 7.74
C GLN A 373 7.91 2.74 6.72
N THR A 374 6.71 2.17 6.56
CA THR A 374 5.64 2.74 5.72
C THR A 374 5.32 4.17 6.15
N ARG A 375 5.13 4.38 7.45
CA ARG A 375 4.83 5.68 8.05
C ARG A 375 5.94 6.69 7.82
N ALA A 376 7.19 6.28 7.95
CA ALA A 376 8.35 7.15 7.75
C ALA A 376 8.48 7.64 6.31
N VAL A 377 8.32 6.74 5.34
CA VAL A 377 8.29 7.12 3.93
C VAL A 377 7.11 8.05 3.66
N ARG A 378 5.92 7.76 4.20
CA ARG A 378 4.75 8.63 4.07
C ARG A 378 5.00 10.02 4.65
N ASP A 379 5.52 10.12 5.87
CA ASP A 379 5.77 11.42 6.52
C ASP A 379 6.68 12.31 5.68
N LEU A 380 7.74 11.72 5.10
CA LEU A 380 8.67 12.47 4.27
C LEU A 380 8.07 12.87 2.91
N ILE A 381 7.23 12.03 2.30
CA ILE A 381 6.52 12.35 1.05
C ILE A 381 5.50 13.46 1.25
N MET A 382 4.91 13.57 2.45
CA MET A 382 3.92 14.60 2.78
C MET A 382 4.57 15.95 3.11
N ASP A 383 5.82 15.95 3.57
CA ASP A 383 6.61 17.16 3.82
C ASP A 383 7.40 17.57 2.57
N THR A 384 6.69 18.07 1.55
CA THR A 384 7.26 18.44 0.24
C THR A 384 8.43 19.42 0.35
N ALA A 385 8.34 20.42 1.23
CA ALA A 385 9.38 21.44 1.40
C ALA A 385 10.68 20.78 1.91
N ARG A 386 10.58 19.99 2.98
CA ARG A 386 11.73 19.26 3.52
C ARG A 386 12.27 18.23 2.53
N LEU A 387 11.39 17.54 1.79
CA LEU A 387 11.82 16.56 0.80
C LEU A 387 12.73 17.19 -0.26
N ASN A 388 12.39 18.39 -0.71
CA ASN A 388 13.20 19.16 -1.66
C ASN A 388 14.53 19.64 -1.05
N ASP A 389 14.57 19.98 0.24
CA ASP A 389 15.80 20.38 0.94
C ASP A 389 16.76 19.20 1.19
N LEU A 390 16.20 18.02 1.46
CA LEU A 390 16.97 16.81 1.73
C LEU A 390 17.56 16.18 0.48
N ALA A 391 16.87 16.31 -0.67
CA ALA A 391 17.29 15.75 -1.95
C ALA A 391 18.73 16.12 -2.36
N PRO A 392 19.15 17.41 -2.34
CA PRO A 392 20.54 17.79 -2.60
C PRO A 392 21.49 17.30 -1.50
N THR A 393 21.10 17.45 -0.24
CA THR A 393 21.97 17.25 0.94
C THR A 393 22.36 15.80 1.18
N TYR A 394 21.46 14.86 0.84
CA TYR A 394 21.69 13.42 1.02
C TYR A 394 21.96 12.69 -0.31
N SER A 395 22.02 13.39 -1.44
CA SER A 395 22.44 12.82 -2.73
C SER A 395 23.96 12.60 -2.82
N THR A 396 24.74 13.34 -2.04
CA THR A 396 26.19 13.17 -1.94
C THR A 396 26.53 12.28 -0.73
N PRO A 397 27.37 11.24 -0.89
CA PRO A 397 27.95 10.54 0.26
C PRO A 397 28.62 11.58 1.18
N PRO A 398 28.52 11.44 2.52
CA PRO A 398 29.19 12.37 3.41
C PRO A 398 30.70 12.37 3.11
N PRO A 399 31.38 13.53 3.22
CA PRO A 399 32.81 13.61 2.99
C PRO A 399 33.52 12.62 3.94
N MET A 400 34.51 11.89 3.42
CA MET A 400 35.36 11.05 4.25
C MET A 400 35.99 11.93 5.34
N PRO A 401 36.05 11.48 6.60
CA PRO A 401 36.77 12.22 7.63
C PRO A 401 38.19 12.43 7.13
N ALA A 402 38.64 13.68 7.12
CA ALA A 402 40.03 14.03 6.86
C ALA A 402 40.86 13.20 7.86
N GLY A 403 41.62 12.24 7.34
CA GLY A 403 42.61 11.55 8.15
C GLY A 403 43.58 12.60 8.66
N ASP A 404 43.84 12.55 9.97
CA ASP A 404 44.95 13.28 10.57
C ASP A 404 46.24 12.89 9.82
N GLU A 405 46.71 13.77 8.94
CA GLU A 405 48.09 13.76 8.47
C GLU A 405 48.96 14.35 9.59
N LYS A 406 49.94 13.55 9.99
CA LYS A 406 51.00 13.91 10.95
C LYS A 406 51.88 15.05 10.46
#